data_AF-A0A9E3QE96-F1
#
_entry.id   AF-A0A9E3QE96-F1
#
_cell.length_a   1.000
_cell.length_b   1.000
_cell.length_c   1.000
_cell.angle_alpha   90.00
_cell.angle_beta   90.00
_cell.angle_gamma   90.00
#
_symmetry.space_group_name_H-M   'P 1'
#
loop_
_entity.id
_entity.type
_entity.pdbx_description
1 polymer ?
#
loop_
_entity_poly.entity_id
_entity_poly.type
_entity_poly.pdbx_seq_one_letter_code
_entity_poly.pdbx_strand_id
1 'polypeptide(L)'
;MMASRVPLLDHAEARCRLPLRGPDAVEPLPAWARALAASLPRTTAALLELDYRHRALSPLDPILRGKLRRTAALANRCAYGQAYAEADLHRAGMNESTWDEPSHGPERHALDFARPLTLAADTITDEDIARLIATYGERQVVAIVQLLAYANFQDRLLLTLGLPVEPDGPLPPRDVRFDRDGPAPAPSPRCPPEGRTPPPVPERVDDPEWTALDFDDLKERLERQRLRLGRLRIPSWDEIKDQLPPGYPAPPQPLRIQWSLICLGYSPE
;
A
#
# COMPACT_ATOMS: atom_id res chain seq x y z
N MET A 1 -18.58 -1.54 -20.95
CA MET A 1 -17.59 -0.71 -20.23
C MET A 1 -18.31 0.01 -19.11
N MET A 2 -17.89 -0.17 -17.85
CA MET A 2 -18.44 0.65 -16.77
C MET A 2 -17.85 2.06 -16.88
N ALA A 3 -18.70 3.07 -16.87
CA ALA A 3 -18.27 4.46 -16.81
C ALA A 3 -17.65 4.74 -15.43
N SER A 4 -16.65 5.64 -15.37
CA SER A 4 -16.08 6.09 -14.10
C SER A 4 -17.18 6.67 -13.20
N ARG A 5 -17.09 6.39 -11.90
CA ARG A 5 -18.03 6.94 -10.91
C ARG A 5 -17.68 8.38 -10.51
N VAL A 6 -16.53 8.87 -10.95
CA VAL A 6 -16.02 10.21 -10.66
C VAL A 6 -15.62 10.93 -11.96
N PRO A 7 -15.67 12.27 -12.01
CA PRO A 7 -15.14 13.02 -13.14
C PRO A 7 -13.66 12.69 -13.35
N LEU A 8 -13.30 12.40 -14.60
CA LEU A 8 -11.93 12.12 -14.98
C LEU A 8 -11.37 13.33 -15.72
N LEU A 9 -10.44 14.05 -15.09
CA LEU A 9 -9.75 15.17 -15.71
C LEU A 9 -8.94 14.71 -16.93
N ASP A 10 -8.68 15.62 -17.86
CA ASP A 10 -7.62 15.39 -18.85
C ASP A 10 -6.23 15.45 -18.19
N HIS A 11 -5.18 15.13 -18.97
CA HIS A 11 -3.81 15.12 -18.46
C HIS A 11 -3.32 16.51 -18.04
N ALA A 12 -3.62 17.54 -18.83
CA ALA A 12 -3.17 18.90 -18.59
C ALA A 12 -3.86 19.51 -17.35
N GLU A 13 -5.17 19.31 -17.23
CA GLU A 13 -5.98 19.71 -16.08
C GLU A 13 -5.49 19.03 -14.80
N ALA A 14 -5.32 17.71 -14.81
CA ALA A 14 -4.81 16.98 -13.65
C ALA A 14 -3.43 17.49 -13.23
N ARG A 15 -2.54 17.72 -14.20
CA ARG A 15 -1.19 18.25 -13.96
C ARG A 15 -1.23 19.62 -13.27
N CYS A 16 -2.09 20.53 -13.72
CA CYS A 16 -2.25 21.84 -13.10
C CYS A 16 -2.74 21.79 -11.64
N ARG A 17 -3.31 20.66 -11.19
CA ARG A 17 -3.74 20.46 -9.80
C ARG A 17 -2.64 19.85 -8.92
N LEU A 18 -1.66 19.15 -9.50
CA LEU A 18 -0.64 18.44 -8.74
C LEU A 18 0.55 19.36 -8.40
N PRO A 19 1.13 19.24 -7.19
CA PRO A 19 2.30 20.03 -6.77
C PRO A 19 3.60 19.47 -7.39
N LEU A 20 3.70 19.40 -8.72
CA LEU A 20 4.85 18.82 -9.43
C LEU A 20 6.10 19.71 -9.34
N ARG A 21 7.30 19.11 -9.25
CA ARG A 21 8.58 19.83 -9.42
C ARG A 21 9.19 19.57 -10.80
N GLY A 22 9.68 20.63 -11.43
CA GLY A 22 10.50 20.57 -12.66
C GLY A 22 9.70 20.45 -13.98
N PRO A 23 10.39 20.61 -15.12
CA PRO A 23 9.78 20.54 -16.45
C PRO A 23 9.39 19.11 -16.89
N ASP A 24 9.87 18.08 -16.19
CA ASP A 24 9.65 16.67 -16.54
C ASP A 24 8.33 16.09 -15.99
N ALA A 25 7.24 16.87 -16.09
CA ALA A 25 5.92 16.38 -15.70
C ALA A 25 5.50 15.24 -16.63
N VAL A 26 5.60 14.00 -16.11
CA VAL A 26 5.50 12.79 -16.92
C VAL A 26 4.05 12.54 -17.37
N GLU A 27 3.74 12.85 -18.62
CA GLU A 27 2.52 12.39 -19.30
C GLU A 27 2.75 11.04 -20.01
N PRO A 28 1.73 10.18 -20.11
CA PRO A 28 0.42 10.25 -19.46
C PRO A 28 0.44 9.96 -17.93
N LEU A 29 -0.53 10.53 -17.21
CA LEU A 29 -0.88 10.20 -15.83
C LEU A 29 -1.89 9.03 -15.79
N PRO A 30 -1.79 8.10 -14.82
CA PRO A 30 -2.77 7.03 -14.69
C PRO A 30 -4.16 7.59 -14.36
N ALA A 31 -5.21 6.88 -14.76
CA ALA A 31 -6.61 7.29 -14.61
C ALA A 31 -6.96 7.59 -13.14
N TRP A 32 -6.42 6.82 -12.19
CA TRP A 32 -6.63 7.08 -10.77
C TRP A 32 -6.02 8.39 -10.30
N ALA A 33 -4.87 8.78 -10.85
CA ALA A 33 -4.25 10.06 -10.49
C ALA A 33 -5.08 11.22 -11.04
N ARG A 34 -5.56 11.12 -12.28
CA ARG A 34 -6.44 12.13 -12.88
C ARG A 34 -7.78 12.27 -12.13
N ALA A 35 -8.33 11.16 -11.66
CA ALA A 35 -9.55 11.14 -10.86
C ALA A 35 -9.40 11.82 -9.49
N LEU A 36 -8.22 11.71 -8.86
CA LEU A 36 -7.98 12.23 -7.51
C LEU A 36 -7.33 13.61 -7.49
N ALA A 37 -6.74 14.07 -8.59
CA ALA A 37 -5.94 15.29 -8.65
C ALA A 37 -6.74 16.55 -8.21
N ALA A 38 -8.03 16.64 -8.53
CA ALA A 38 -8.86 17.78 -8.11
C ALA A 38 -9.12 17.82 -6.61
N SER A 39 -9.53 16.69 -6.02
CA SER A 39 -10.01 16.63 -4.63
C SER A 39 -8.90 16.36 -3.62
N LEU A 40 -7.86 15.64 -4.03
CA LEU A 40 -6.78 15.14 -3.16
C LEU A 40 -5.40 15.31 -3.83
N PRO A 41 -4.99 16.50 -4.27
CA PRO A 41 -3.77 16.68 -5.05
C PRO A 41 -2.49 16.24 -4.35
N ARG A 42 -2.35 16.53 -3.04
CA ARG A 42 -1.17 16.11 -2.25
C ARG A 42 -1.14 14.61 -1.99
N THR A 43 -2.30 14.01 -1.70
CA THR A 43 -2.38 12.56 -1.57
C THR A 43 -2.09 11.88 -2.89
N THR A 44 -2.60 12.41 -4.01
CA THR A 44 -2.33 11.90 -5.35
C THR A 44 -0.84 11.93 -5.67
N ALA A 45 -0.16 13.05 -5.36
CA ALA A 45 1.28 13.18 -5.46
C ALA A 45 2.04 12.14 -4.63
N ALA A 46 1.70 12.01 -3.34
CA ALA A 46 2.31 11.03 -2.45
C ALA A 46 2.08 9.58 -2.93
N LEU A 47 0.90 9.29 -3.47
CA LEU A 47 0.57 7.98 -4.04
C LEU A 47 1.34 7.70 -5.33
N LEU A 48 1.62 8.70 -6.17
CA LEU A 48 2.45 8.52 -7.37
C LEU A 48 3.89 8.16 -6.98
N GLU A 49 4.46 8.83 -5.96
CA GLU A 49 5.78 8.46 -5.42
C GLU A 49 5.76 7.05 -4.82
N LEU A 50 4.71 6.71 -4.07
CA LEU A 50 4.57 5.41 -3.43
C LEU A 50 4.40 4.27 -4.46
N ASP A 51 3.64 4.51 -5.54
CA ASP A 51 3.48 3.58 -6.65
C ASP A 51 4.83 3.25 -7.28
N TYR A 52 5.64 4.27 -7.54
CA TYR A 52 6.99 4.11 -8.08
C TYR A 52 7.90 3.33 -7.13
N ARG A 53 7.91 3.66 -5.84
CA ARG A 53 8.73 2.94 -4.85
C ARG A 53 8.38 1.45 -4.84
N HIS A 54 7.10 1.11 -4.78
CA HIS A 54 6.70 -0.29 -4.78
C HIS A 54 7.03 -0.97 -6.11
N ARG A 55 6.70 -0.36 -7.25
CA ARG A 55 6.79 -0.99 -8.59
C ARG A 55 8.15 -0.92 -9.27
N ALA A 56 9.05 -0.04 -8.84
CA ALA A 56 10.40 0.09 -9.39
C ALA A 56 11.47 -0.14 -8.32
N LEU A 57 11.40 0.53 -7.16
CA LEU A 57 12.49 0.56 -6.17
C LEU A 57 12.42 -0.51 -5.07
N SER A 58 11.36 -1.31 -5.00
CA SER A 58 11.28 -2.41 -4.03
C SER A 58 12.50 -3.33 -4.14
N PRO A 59 13.06 -3.81 -3.01
CA PRO A 59 14.21 -4.73 -2.99
C PRO A 59 13.84 -6.16 -3.41
N LEU A 60 12.58 -6.39 -3.79
CA LEU A 60 12.11 -7.67 -4.29
C LEU A 60 12.43 -7.79 -5.78
N ASP A 61 12.71 -9.02 -6.21
CA ASP A 61 12.81 -9.36 -7.62
C ASP A 61 11.57 -8.85 -8.40
N PRO A 62 11.73 -8.22 -9.59
CA PRO A 62 10.62 -7.67 -10.36
C PRO A 62 9.52 -8.68 -10.70
N ILE A 63 9.88 -9.94 -11.00
CA ILE A 63 8.91 -11.01 -11.30
C ILE A 63 8.15 -11.38 -10.04
N LEU A 64 8.84 -11.60 -8.91
CA LEU A 64 8.20 -11.89 -7.62
C LEU A 64 7.21 -10.77 -7.23
N ARG A 65 7.63 -9.51 -7.35
CA ARG A 65 6.76 -8.35 -7.09
C ARG A 65 5.53 -8.33 -7.99
N GLY A 66 5.70 -8.58 -9.29
CA GLY A 66 4.60 -8.64 -10.25
C GLY A 66 3.60 -9.74 -9.88
N LYS A 67 4.09 -10.94 -9.54
CA LYS A 67 3.26 -12.09 -9.11
C LYS A 67 2.50 -11.80 -7.83
N LEU A 68 3.16 -11.22 -6.81
CA LEU A 68 2.51 -10.83 -5.56
C LEU A 68 1.35 -9.85 -5.78
N ARG A 69 1.57 -8.82 -6.61
CA ARG A 69 0.54 -7.83 -6.96
C ARG A 69 -0.59 -8.45 -7.77
N ARG A 70 -0.29 -9.35 -8.72
CA ARG A 70 -1.30 -10.10 -9.50
C ARG A 70 -2.15 -10.98 -8.56
N THR A 71 -1.54 -11.69 -7.62
CA THR A 71 -2.25 -12.49 -6.62
C THR A 71 -3.21 -11.65 -5.77
N ALA A 72 -2.76 -10.48 -5.30
CA ALA A 72 -3.63 -9.56 -4.55
C ALA A 72 -4.80 -9.06 -5.42
N ALA A 73 -4.53 -8.63 -6.65
CA ALA A 73 -5.54 -8.13 -7.57
C ALA A 73 -6.59 -9.19 -7.94
N LEU A 74 -6.17 -10.44 -8.20
CA LEU A 74 -7.08 -11.57 -8.44
C LEU A 74 -7.95 -11.86 -7.21
N ALA A 75 -7.36 -11.86 -6.01
CA ALA A 75 -8.09 -12.07 -4.77
C ALA A 75 -9.11 -10.96 -4.50
N ASN A 76 -8.76 -9.70 -4.80
CA ASN A 76 -9.65 -8.53 -4.69
C ASN A 76 -10.62 -8.40 -5.87
N ARG A 77 -10.47 -9.19 -6.94
CA ARG A 77 -11.20 -9.08 -8.21
C ARG A 77 -11.06 -7.69 -8.86
N CYS A 78 -9.87 -7.11 -8.79
CA CYS A 78 -9.54 -5.81 -9.34
C CYS A 78 -8.91 -5.94 -10.73
N ALA A 79 -9.73 -5.81 -11.79
CA ALA A 79 -9.24 -5.92 -13.17
C ALA A 79 -8.16 -4.87 -13.53
N TYR A 80 -8.28 -3.63 -13.00
CA TYR A 80 -7.28 -2.59 -13.20
C TYR A 80 -5.94 -2.97 -12.55
N GLY A 81 -5.96 -3.41 -11.29
CA GLY A 81 -4.77 -3.85 -10.57
C GLY A 81 -4.11 -5.06 -11.22
N GLN A 82 -4.92 -6.00 -11.71
CA GLN A 82 -4.45 -7.18 -12.43
C GLN A 82 -3.73 -6.79 -13.72
N ALA A 83 -4.35 -5.95 -14.56
CA ALA A 83 -3.74 -5.49 -15.81
C ALA A 83 -2.39 -4.79 -15.56
N TYR A 84 -2.30 -3.95 -14.53
CA TYR A 84 -1.04 -3.29 -14.15
C TYR A 84 0.04 -4.28 -13.69
N ALA A 85 -0.34 -5.29 -12.89
CA ALA A 85 0.59 -6.32 -12.44
C ALA A 85 1.09 -7.19 -13.60
N GLU A 86 0.21 -7.55 -14.53
CA GLU A 86 0.52 -8.33 -15.73
C GLU A 86 1.44 -7.57 -16.70
N ALA A 87 1.18 -6.26 -16.90
CA ALA A 87 2.09 -5.40 -17.66
C ALA A 87 3.47 -5.27 -16.99
N ASP A 88 3.53 -5.26 -15.65
CA ASP A 88 4.79 -5.28 -14.90
C ASP A 88 5.54 -6.61 -15.09
N LEU A 89 4.84 -7.75 -15.09
CA LEU A 89 5.41 -9.06 -15.37
C LEU A 89 5.98 -9.16 -16.79
N HIS A 90 5.22 -8.69 -17.79
CA HIS A 90 5.68 -8.67 -19.18
C HIS A 90 6.96 -7.83 -19.34
N ARG A 91 7.01 -6.64 -18.74
CA ARG A 91 8.22 -5.79 -18.75
C ARG A 91 9.40 -6.39 -18.00
N ALA A 92 9.15 -7.24 -17.01
CA ALA A 92 10.19 -8.02 -16.34
C ALA A 92 10.66 -9.23 -17.16
N GLY A 93 10.13 -9.42 -18.38
CA GLY A 93 10.52 -10.50 -19.30
C GLY A 93 9.75 -11.81 -19.10
N MET A 94 8.68 -11.82 -18.27
CA MET A 94 7.87 -13.01 -18.07
C MET A 94 6.87 -13.20 -19.21
N ASN A 95 6.80 -14.42 -19.76
CA ASN A 95 5.83 -14.78 -20.78
C ASN A 95 4.43 -14.98 -20.16
N GLU A 96 3.40 -14.47 -20.81
CA GLU A 96 1.99 -14.62 -20.41
C GLU A 96 1.58 -16.08 -20.23
N SER A 97 2.09 -16.98 -21.08
CA SER A 97 1.77 -18.41 -20.99
C SER A 97 2.24 -19.07 -19.69
N THR A 98 3.14 -18.43 -18.94
CA THR A 98 3.71 -18.98 -17.70
C THR A 98 3.15 -18.34 -16.43
N TRP A 99 2.21 -17.39 -16.55
CA TRP A 99 1.68 -16.67 -15.39
C TRP A 99 0.93 -17.56 -14.39
N ASP A 100 0.32 -18.65 -14.87
CA ASP A 100 -0.45 -19.59 -14.07
C ASP A 100 0.31 -20.90 -13.83
N GLU A 101 1.58 -20.99 -14.23
CA GLU A 101 2.42 -22.13 -13.88
C GLU A 101 2.65 -22.19 -12.37
N PRO A 102 2.58 -23.39 -11.75
CA PRO A 102 2.83 -23.53 -10.33
C PRO A 102 4.22 -22.98 -9.94
N SER A 103 4.24 -22.08 -8.97
CA SER A 103 5.47 -21.61 -8.36
C SER A 103 6.13 -22.71 -7.52
N HIS A 104 7.46 -22.67 -7.46
CA HIS A 104 8.26 -23.63 -6.70
C HIS A 104 9.17 -22.92 -5.69
N GLY A 105 9.59 -23.66 -4.66
CA GLY A 105 10.58 -23.20 -3.69
C GLY A 105 10.17 -21.91 -2.95
N PRO A 106 11.11 -20.97 -2.71
CA PRO A 106 10.85 -19.71 -2.02
C PRO A 106 9.64 -18.95 -2.55
N GLU A 107 9.52 -18.82 -3.87
CA GLU A 107 8.45 -18.05 -4.52
C GLU A 107 7.07 -18.57 -4.12
N ARG A 108 6.90 -19.91 -4.06
CA ARG A 108 5.64 -20.53 -3.64
C ARG A 108 5.23 -20.08 -2.23
N HIS A 109 6.16 -20.01 -1.28
CA HIS A 109 5.86 -19.57 0.08
C HIS A 109 5.38 -18.11 0.13
N ALA A 110 5.98 -17.22 -0.67
CA ALA A 110 5.56 -15.82 -0.74
C ALA A 110 4.17 -15.67 -1.37
N LEU A 111 3.85 -16.44 -2.41
CA LEU A 111 2.52 -16.42 -3.05
C LEU A 111 1.44 -17.09 -2.19
N ASP A 112 1.76 -18.20 -1.52
CA ASP A 112 0.88 -18.88 -0.56
C ASP A 112 0.54 -17.95 0.62
N PHE A 113 1.47 -17.06 1.01
CA PHE A 113 1.24 -16.02 2.02
C PHE A 113 0.41 -14.83 1.50
N ALA A 114 0.58 -14.45 0.23
CA ALA A 114 -0.03 -13.24 -0.33
C ALA A 114 -1.56 -13.27 -0.35
N ARG A 115 -2.14 -14.43 -0.67
CA ARG A 115 -3.59 -14.58 -0.77
C ARG A 115 -4.27 -14.48 0.61
N PRO A 116 -3.85 -15.22 1.65
CA PRO A 116 -4.35 -15.02 3.02
C PRO A 116 -4.14 -13.60 3.52
N LEU A 117 -2.97 -12.99 3.30
CA LEU A 117 -2.75 -11.60 3.72
C LEU A 117 -3.74 -10.62 3.06
N THR A 118 -4.18 -10.92 1.83
CA THR A 118 -5.16 -10.11 1.10
C THR A 118 -6.60 -10.31 1.59
N LEU A 119 -6.98 -11.55 1.91
CA LEU A 119 -8.38 -11.92 2.22
C LEU A 119 -8.70 -11.97 3.71
N ALA A 120 -7.71 -12.31 4.54
CA ALA A 120 -7.86 -12.61 5.96
C ALA A 120 -6.52 -12.36 6.68
N ALA A 121 -6.05 -11.10 6.68
CA ALA A 121 -4.74 -10.74 7.24
C ALA A 121 -4.58 -11.11 8.72
N ASP A 122 -5.68 -11.15 9.46
CA ASP A 122 -5.76 -11.54 10.87
C ASP A 122 -5.44 -13.02 11.11
N THR A 123 -5.58 -13.88 10.09
CA THR A 123 -5.27 -15.31 10.20
C THR A 123 -3.78 -15.63 10.00
N ILE A 124 -2.96 -14.63 9.65
CA ILE A 124 -1.53 -14.82 9.45
C ILE A 124 -0.86 -15.14 10.80
N THR A 125 -0.20 -16.28 10.88
CA THR A 125 0.44 -16.76 12.11
C THR A 125 1.88 -16.25 12.26
N ASP A 126 2.48 -16.51 13.43
CA ASP A 126 3.90 -16.18 13.66
C ASP A 126 4.80 -17.16 12.91
N GLU A 127 4.35 -18.41 12.75
CA GLU A 127 5.03 -19.46 11.97
C GLU A 127 5.08 -19.10 10.47
N ASP A 128 4.03 -18.50 9.92
CA ASP A 128 4.01 -18.05 8.53
C ASP A 128 5.08 -16.98 8.28
N ILE A 129 5.20 -16.02 9.21
CA ILE A 129 6.20 -14.96 9.13
C ILE A 129 7.60 -15.51 9.37
N ALA A 130 7.79 -16.38 10.36
CA ALA A 130 9.09 -17.02 10.63
C ALA A 130 9.59 -17.82 9.42
N ARG A 131 8.71 -18.55 8.73
CA ARG A 131 9.03 -19.29 7.50
C ARG A 131 9.47 -18.35 6.37
N LEU A 132 8.81 -17.21 6.21
CA LEU A 132 9.23 -16.20 5.24
C LEU A 132 10.57 -15.57 5.62
N ILE A 133 10.80 -15.24 6.90
CA ILE A 133 12.07 -14.67 7.37
C ILE A 133 13.22 -15.64 7.14
N ALA A 134 13.03 -16.93 7.40
CA ALA A 134 14.04 -17.95 7.12
C ALA A 134 14.39 -18.06 5.63
N THR A 135 13.47 -17.69 4.74
CA THR A 135 13.63 -17.81 3.29
C THR A 135 14.21 -16.53 2.67
N TYR A 136 13.72 -15.36 3.10
CA TYR A 136 13.96 -14.06 2.45
C TYR A 136 14.73 -13.06 3.33
N GLY A 137 14.81 -13.32 4.64
CA GLY A 137 15.30 -12.35 5.62
C GLY A 137 14.28 -11.24 5.92
N GLU A 138 14.45 -10.59 7.07
CA GLU A 138 13.48 -9.62 7.60
C GLU A 138 13.16 -8.47 6.63
N ARG A 139 14.18 -7.89 5.98
CA ARG A 139 14.01 -6.74 5.08
C ARG A 139 13.15 -7.07 3.87
N GLN A 140 13.35 -8.23 3.24
CA GLN A 140 12.51 -8.64 2.12
C GLN A 140 11.10 -9.05 2.58
N VAL A 141 10.95 -9.64 3.77
CA VAL A 141 9.61 -9.93 4.33
C VAL A 141 8.82 -8.65 4.58
N VAL A 142 9.45 -7.61 5.13
CA VAL A 142 8.81 -6.30 5.28
C VAL A 142 8.41 -5.74 3.91
N ALA A 143 9.29 -5.83 2.91
CA ALA A 143 8.97 -5.39 1.55
C ALA A 143 7.79 -6.16 0.94
N ILE A 144 7.67 -7.48 1.18
CA ILE A 144 6.51 -8.30 0.75
C ILE A 144 5.23 -7.80 1.41
N VAL A 145 5.24 -7.60 2.74
CA VAL A 145 4.07 -7.14 3.49
C VAL A 145 3.65 -5.74 3.04
N GLN A 146 4.58 -4.81 2.90
CA GLN A 146 4.30 -3.44 2.46
C GLN A 146 3.77 -3.41 1.02
N LEU A 147 4.36 -4.19 0.10
CA LEU A 147 3.90 -4.31 -1.28
C LEU A 147 2.46 -4.82 -1.34
N LEU A 148 2.14 -5.86 -0.58
CA LEU A 148 0.79 -6.43 -0.53
C LEU A 148 -0.21 -5.49 0.14
N ALA A 149 0.19 -4.78 1.21
CA ALA A 149 -0.64 -3.75 1.83
C ALA A 149 -0.96 -2.61 0.86
N TYR A 150 0.05 -2.14 0.11
CA TYR A 150 -0.14 -1.12 -0.92
C TYR A 150 -1.05 -1.61 -2.05
N ALA A 151 -0.83 -2.82 -2.58
CA ALA A 151 -1.69 -3.42 -3.60
C ALA A 151 -3.15 -3.52 -3.12
N ASN A 152 -3.36 -3.97 -1.89
CA ASN A 152 -4.67 -4.06 -1.25
C ASN A 152 -5.37 -2.71 -1.10
N PHE A 153 -4.63 -1.67 -0.72
CA PHE A 153 -5.13 -0.31 -0.66
C PHE A 153 -5.50 0.21 -2.06
N GLN A 154 -4.60 0.05 -3.03
CA GLN A 154 -4.77 0.54 -4.39
C GLN A 154 -5.94 -0.14 -5.08
N ASP A 155 -6.09 -1.46 -4.95
CA ASP A 155 -7.21 -2.21 -5.53
C ASP A 155 -8.56 -1.71 -4.99
N ARG A 156 -8.68 -1.51 -3.67
CA ARG A 156 -9.91 -0.99 -3.05
C ARG A 156 -10.23 0.42 -3.55
N LEU A 157 -9.22 1.27 -3.70
CA LEU A 157 -9.36 2.61 -4.28
C LEU A 157 -9.89 2.51 -5.73
N LEU A 158 -9.25 1.69 -6.57
CA LEU A 158 -9.61 1.53 -7.97
C LEU A 158 -11.02 0.96 -8.16
N LEU A 159 -11.38 -0.07 -7.39
CA LEU A 159 -12.72 -0.66 -7.37
C LEU A 159 -13.78 0.35 -6.94
N THR A 160 -13.44 1.22 -5.98
CA THR A 160 -14.35 2.26 -5.50
C THR A 160 -14.59 3.32 -6.57
N LEU A 161 -13.54 3.77 -7.26
CA LEU A 161 -13.61 4.80 -8.31
C LEU A 161 -14.22 4.26 -9.63
N GLY A 162 -14.18 2.94 -9.86
CA GLY A 162 -14.73 2.30 -11.05
C GLY A 162 -14.02 2.74 -12.34
N LEU A 163 -12.70 2.92 -12.27
CA LEU A 163 -11.92 3.49 -13.36
C LEU A 163 -11.54 2.44 -14.42
N PRO A 164 -11.59 2.79 -15.73
CA PRO A 164 -11.02 1.96 -16.77
C PRO A 164 -9.49 2.06 -16.75
N VAL A 165 -8.82 0.99 -17.21
CA VAL A 165 -7.40 1.06 -17.63
C VAL A 165 -7.27 2.05 -18.79
N GLU A 166 -6.10 2.66 -18.92
CA GLU A 166 -5.79 3.61 -19.97
C GLU A 166 -5.99 2.98 -21.37
N PRO A 167 -6.41 3.75 -22.38
CA PRO A 167 -6.67 3.22 -23.73
C PRO A 167 -5.47 2.49 -24.36
N ASP A 168 -4.25 2.99 -24.09
CA ASP A 168 -2.99 2.41 -24.58
C ASP A 168 -2.42 1.34 -23.64
N GLY A 169 -3.18 0.94 -22.63
CA GLY A 169 -2.81 -0.05 -21.62
C GLY A 169 -2.07 0.52 -20.40
N PRO A 170 -1.72 -0.36 -19.44
CA PRO A 170 -1.12 0.04 -18.18
C PRO A 170 0.20 0.79 -18.33
N LEU A 171 0.33 1.91 -17.60
CA LEU A 171 1.54 2.74 -17.64
C LEU A 171 2.70 2.12 -16.84
N PRO A 172 3.97 2.29 -17.28
CA PRO A 172 5.13 1.89 -16.49
C PRO A 172 5.24 2.71 -15.19
N PRO A 173 5.94 2.21 -14.16
CA PRO A 173 6.22 2.99 -12.96
C PRO A 173 7.11 4.19 -13.29
N ARG A 174 6.85 5.35 -12.68
CA ARG A 174 7.48 6.63 -13.03
C ARG A 174 8.07 7.33 -11.80
N ASP A 175 9.33 7.74 -11.87
CA ASP A 175 9.96 8.58 -10.84
C ASP A 175 9.42 10.02 -10.99
N VAL A 176 8.30 10.30 -10.32
CA VAL A 176 7.73 11.64 -10.26
C VAL A 176 8.06 12.25 -8.90
N ARG A 177 8.55 13.49 -8.89
CA ARG A 177 8.88 14.22 -7.67
C ARG A 177 7.99 15.43 -7.49
N PHE A 178 7.54 15.63 -6.25
CA PHE A 178 6.60 16.70 -5.92
C PHE A 178 7.19 17.69 -4.93
N ASP A 179 6.69 18.93 -5.00
CA ASP A 179 7.03 19.97 -4.06
C ASP A 179 6.26 19.78 -2.76
N ARG A 180 6.96 19.30 -1.73
CA ARG A 180 6.38 19.10 -0.39
C ARG A 180 6.13 20.42 0.32
N ASP A 181 6.87 21.47 -0.04
CA ASP A 181 6.85 22.78 0.62
C ASP A 181 5.96 23.80 -0.13
N GLY A 182 5.42 23.41 -1.29
CA GLY A 182 4.56 24.25 -2.09
C GLY A 182 3.19 24.54 -1.44
N PRO A 183 2.57 25.70 -1.77
CA PRO A 183 1.27 26.07 -1.23
C PRO A 183 0.19 25.02 -1.51
N ALA A 184 -0.61 24.68 -0.50
CA ALA A 184 -1.73 23.76 -0.65
C ALA A 184 -2.91 24.49 -1.29
N PRO A 185 -3.59 23.91 -2.28
CA PRO A 185 -4.99 24.28 -2.49
C PRO A 185 -5.77 23.95 -1.20
N ALA A 186 -6.64 24.86 -0.78
CA ALA A 186 -7.50 24.65 0.37
C ALA A 186 -8.39 23.42 0.11
N PRO A 187 -8.51 22.47 1.05
CA PRO A 187 -9.39 21.34 0.87
C PRO A 187 -10.84 21.84 0.76
N SER A 188 -11.61 21.28 -0.19
CA SER A 188 -13.04 21.54 -0.24
C SER A 188 -13.69 21.14 1.09
N PRO A 189 -14.63 21.94 1.62
CA PRO A 189 -15.37 21.58 2.82
C PRO A 189 -16.03 20.22 2.64
N ARG A 190 -15.94 19.36 3.66
CA ARG A 190 -16.69 18.10 3.69
C ARG A 190 -18.16 18.44 3.91
N CYS A 191 -18.97 18.35 2.87
CA CYS A 191 -20.41 18.44 3.02
C CYS A 191 -20.99 17.04 3.29
N PRO A 192 -21.82 16.87 4.33
CA PRO A 192 -22.59 15.65 4.47
C PRO A 192 -23.48 15.48 3.23
N PRO A 193 -23.70 14.23 2.76
CA PRO A 193 -24.64 14.00 1.67
C PRO A 193 -26.01 14.58 2.01
N GLU A 194 -26.59 15.32 1.07
CA GLU A 194 -27.90 15.96 1.24
C GLU A 194 -28.96 14.94 1.64
N GLY A 195 -29.81 15.31 2.62
CA GLY A 195 -30.93 14.49 3.06
C GLY A 195 -30.59 13.26 3.91
N ARG A 196 -29.33 13.07 4.32
CA ARG A 196 -28.96 12.01 5.28
C ARG A 196 -28.81 12.56 6.68
N THR A 197 -29.79 12.29 7.53
CA THR A 197 -29.64 12.39 8.98
C THR A 197 -28.71 11.25 9.42
N PRO A 198 -27.64 11.52 10.19
CA PRO A 198 -26.85 10.44 10.78
C PRO A 198 -27.77 9.56 11.63
N PRO A 199 -27.55 8.24 11.63
CA PRO A 199 -28.29 7.36 12.53
C PRO A 199 -28.05 7.81 13.98
N PRO A 200 -29.05 7.68 14.86
CA PRO A 200 -28.86 7.98 16.28
C PRO A 200 -27.72 7.11 16.81
N VAL A 201 -26.80 7.72 17.56
CA VAL A 201 -25.75 6.99 18.25
C VAL A 201 -26.44 6.16 19.34
N PRO A 202 -26.30 4.83 19.34
CA PRO A 202 -26.90 4.02 20.39
C PRO A 202 -26.26 4.36 21.74
N GLU A 203 -27.07 4.51 22.79
CA GLU A 203 -26.57 4.75 24.16
C GLU A 203 -25.81 3.54 24.72
N ARG A 204 -26.07 2.35 24.16
CA ARG A 204 -25.48 1.08 24.58
C ARG A 204 -25.23 0.17 23.37
N VAL A 205 -24.12 -0.54 23.38
CA VAL A 205 -23.80 -1.59 22.41
C VAL A 205 -24.27 -2.92 23.00
N ASP A 206 -25.34 -3.47 22.43
CA ASP A 206 -25.93 -4.77 22.85
C ASP A 206 -25.50 -5.91 21.92
N ASP A 207 -24.36 -5.76 21.25
CA ASP A 207 -23.82 -6.79 20.37
C ASP A 207 -23.40 -8.02 21.20
N PRO A 208 -23.96 -9.23 20.93
CA PRO A 208 -23.63 -10.44 21.67
C PRO A 208 -22.14 -10.79 21.65
N GLU A 209 -21.42 -10.47 20.57
CA GLU A 209 -19.98 -10.73 20.47
C GLU A 209 -19.19 -9.86 21.44
N TRP A 210 -19.55 -8.58 21.54
CA TRP A 210 -18.89 -7.61 22.43
C TRP A 210 -19.29 -7.79 23.89
N THR A 211 -20.53 -8.22 24.15
CA THR A 211 -21.04 -8.45 25.52
C THR A 211 -20.69 -9.83 26.07
N ALA A 212 -20.25 -10.78 25.22
CA ALA A 212 -19.81 -12.11 25.64
C ALA A 212 -18.45 -12.11 26.36
N LEU A 213 -17.65 -11.05 26.23
CA LEU A 213 -16.36 -10.91 26.90
C LEU A 213 -16.52 -10.03 28.12
N ASP A 214 -16.16 -10.54 29.30
CA ASP A 214 -16.09 -9.70 30.47
C ASP A 214 -14.79 -8.85 30.49
N PHE A 215 -14.72 -7.94 31.46
CA PHE A 215 -13.57 -7.04 31.59
C PHE A 215 -12.26 -7.80 31.91
N ASP A 216 -12.34 -8.89 32.66
CA ASP A 216 -11.18 -9.66 33.08
C ASP A 216 -10.61 -10.47 31.90
N ASP A 217 -11.48 -11.05 31.07
CA ASP A 217 -11.12 -11.70 29.81
C ASP A 217 -10.41 -10.74 28.86
N LEU A 218 -10.95 -9.52 28.70
CA LEU A 218 -10.33 -8.47 27.87
C LEU A 218 -8.95 -8.08 28.41
N LYS A 219 -8.84 -7.91 29.72
CA LYS A 219 -7.57 -7.58 30.39
C LYS A 219 -6.54 -8.70 30.20
N GLU A 220 -6.93 -9.96 30.36
CA GLU A 220 -6.02 -11.09 30.14
C GLU A 220 -5.56 -11.16 28.68
N ARG A 221 -6.47 -10.98 27.72
CA ARG A 221 -6.15 -10.93 26.29
C ARG A 221 -5.16 -9.80 25.98
N LEU A 222 -5.36 -8.60 26.56
CA LEU A 222 -4.46 -7.47 26.39
C LEU A 222 -3.08 -7.74 26.97
N GLU A 223 -2.98 -8.31 28.17
CA GLU A 223 -1.70 -8.65 28.77
C GLU A 223 -0.95 -9.73 27.96
N ARG A 224 -1.66 -10.73 27.41
CA ARG A 224 -1.06 -11.68 26.46
C ARG A 224 -0.53 -11.00 25.20
N GLN A 225 -1.25 -10.02 24.66
CA GLN A 225 -0.77 -9.24 23.51
C GLN A 225 0.45 -8.38 23.86
N ARG A 226 0.49 -7.78 25.05
CA ARG A 226 1.64 -6.99 25.53
C ARG A 226 2.91 -7.82 25.69
N LEU A 227 2.77 -9.09 26.06
CA LEU A 227 3.88 -10.03 26.25
C LEU A 227 4.29 -10.74 24.96
N ARG A 228 3.55 -10.57 23.86
CA ARG A 228 3.85 -11.23 22.59
C ARG A 228 5.19 -10.72 22.04
N LEU A 229 6.06 -11.65 21.66
CA LEU A 229 7.30 -11.32 20.97
C LEU A 229 6.99 -10.70 19.60
N GLY A 230 7.70 -9.63 19.26
CA GLY A 230 7.59 -9.02 17.94
C GLY A 230 7.98 -10.02 16.85
N ARG A 231 7.25 -10.01 15.74
CA ARG A 231 7.53 -10.84 14.55
C ARG A 231 8.83 -10.47 13.83
N LEU A 232 9.30 -9.25 14.07
CA LEU A 232 10.52 -8.69 13.52
C LEU A 232 11.41 -8.24 14.67
N ARG A 233 12.72 -8.35 14.48
CA ARG A 233 13.66 -7.67 15.36
C ARG A 233 13.43 -6.16 15.29
N ILE A 234 13.60 -5.49 16.42
CA ILE A 234 13.58 -4.03 16.49
C ILE A 234 15.01 -3.55 16.28
N PRO A 235 15.32 -2.82 15.19
CA PRO A 235 16.65 -2.26 14.98
C PRO A 235 16.98 -1.27 16.10
N SER A 236 18.24 -1.20 16.49
CA SER A 236 18.75 -0.16 17.37
C SER A 236 18.89 1.17 16.62
N TRP A 237 18.92 2.28 17.36
CA TRP A 237 19.19 3.59 16.79
C TRP A 237 20.53 3.64 16.04
N ASP A 238 21.57 3.01 16.58
CA ASP A 238 22.90 3.00 15.97
C ASP A 238 22.93 2.24 14.64
N GLU A 239 22.10 1.21 14.47
CA GLU A 239 21.99 0.50 13.19
C GLU A 239 21.32 1.34 12.10
N ILE A 240 20.41 2.24 12.46
CA ILE A 240 19.58 2.98 11.48
C ILE A 240 20.04 4.42 11.23
N LYS A 241 20.74 5.06 12.18
CA LYS A 241 21.08 6.49 12.09
C LYS A 241 21.89 6.85 10.84
N ASP A 242 22.75 5.93 10.41
CA ASP A 242 23.62 6.10 9.24
C ASP A 242 22.89 5.78 7.92
N GLN A 243 21.66 5.24 8.00
CA GLN A 243 20.81 4.93 6.86
C GLN A 243 19.74 6.00 6.62
N LEU A 244 19.67 7.04 7.47
CA LEU A 244 18.65 8.08 7.35
C LEU A 244 18.82 8.90 6.06
N PRO A 245 17.71 9.34 5.42
CA PRO A 245 17.77 10.16 4.22
C PRO A 245 18.49 11.48 4.49
N PRO A 246 19.16 12.04 3.46
CA PRO A 246 19.66 13.40 3.52
C PRO A 246 18.55 14.38 3.92
N GLY A 247 18.77 15.15 4.98
CA GLY A 247 17.82 16.14 5.48
C GLY A 247 16.75 15.59 6.43
N TYR A 248 16.75 14.29 6.75
CA TYR A 248 15.89 13.78 7.81
C TYR A 248 16.30 14.41 9.16
N PRO A 249 15.36 14.96 9.96
CA PRO A 249 15.68 15.57 11.23
C PRO A 249 16.13 14.48 12.22
N ALA A 250 17.44 14.25 12.29
CA ALA A 250 18.02 13.35 13.27
C ALA A 250 17.81 13.98 14.67
N PRO A 251 17.05 13.33 15.58
CA PRO A 251 16.85 13.88 16.91
C PRO A 251 18.19 14.01 17.63
N PRO A 252 18.36 15.03 18.50
CA PRO A 252 19.59 15.22 19.27
C PRO A 252 19.86 14.08 20.26
N GLN A 253 18.86 13.24 20.53
CA GLN A 253 18.96 12.06 21.37
C GLN A 253 18.59 10.80 20.59
N PRO A 254 19.16 9.63 20.95
CA PRO A 254 18.79 8.36 20.33
C PRO A 254 17.29 8.11 20.34
N LEU A 255 16.74 7.74 19.18
CA LEU A 255 15.32 7.40 19.06
C LEU A 255 15.03 6.10 19.83
N ARG A 256 14.06 6.13 20.74
CA ARG A 256 13.65 4.96 21.56
C ARG A 256 12.27 4.42 21.19
N ILE A 257 11.58 5.09 20.27
CA ILE A 257 10.25 4.69 19.83
C ILE A 257 10.40 3.49 18.89
N GLN A 258 10.08 2.29 19.41
CA GLN A 258 10.23 1.02 18.69
C GLN A 258 9.58 1.03 17.30
N TRP A 259 8.37 1.59 17.20
CA TRP A 259 7.67 1.73 15.93
C TRP A 259 8.48 2.53 14.91
N SER A 260 9.02 3.69 15.32
CA SER A 260 9.84 4.51 14.44
C SER A 260 11.15 3.82 14.04
N LEU A 261 11.75 3.04 14.93
CA LEU A 261 12.96 2.25 14.62
C LEU A 261 12.67 1.17 13.56
N ILE A 262 11.51 0.49 13.66
CA ILE A 262 11.07 -0.48 12.65
C ILE A 262 10.83 0.22 11.31
N CYS A 263 10.09 1.34 11.30
CA CYS A 263 9.82 2.08 10.08
C CYS A 263 11.11 2.53 9.39
N LEU A 264 12.04 3.13 10.13
CA LEU A 264 13.29 3.64 9.56
C LEU A 264 14.27 2.54 9.17
N GLY A 265 14.29 1.40 9.88
CA GLY A 265 15.24 0.32 9.59
C GLY A 265 14.84 -0.57 8.40
N TYR A 266 13.54 -0.70 8.15
CA TYR A 266 13.02 -1.61 7.13
C TYR A 266 12.24 -0.95 5.99
N SER A 267 11.86 0.32 6.07
CA SER A 267 11.18 0.98 4.96
C SER A 267 12.14 1.17 3.78
N PRO A 268 11.70 0.85 2.54
CA PRO A 268 12.43 1.23 1.34
C PRO A 268 12.30 2.74 1.15
N GLU A 269 13.36 3.49 1.45
CA GLU A 269 13.46 4.92 1.15
C GLU A 269 14.13 5.17 -0.20
#